data_AF-A0A9D4QGP1-F1
#
_entry.id   AF-A0A9D4QGP1-F1
#
_cell.length_a   1.000
_cell.length_b   1.000
_cell.length_c   1.000
_cell.angle_alpha   90.00
_cell.angle_beta   90.00
_cell.angle_gamma   90.00
#
_symmetry.space_group_name_H-M   'P 1'
#
loop_
_entity.id
_entity.type
_entity.pdbx_description
1 polymer ?
#
loop_
_entity_poly.entity_id
_entity_poly.type
_entity_poly.pdbx_seq_one_letter_code
_entity_poly.pdbx_strand_id
1 'polypeptide(L)'
;MDRMMSPGFYFQETFLGYVPTDDALNLTGLTEPINVEELMRVDKEFWLKECRDIKTFFDEQVGRSLPQPIADQLTALKERIHKAN
;
A
#
# COMPACT_ATOMS: atom_id res chain seq x y z
N MET A 1 -0.43 31.22 -3.00
CA MET A 1 0.23 30.78 -1.75
C MET A 1 -0.74 30.24 -0.70
N ASP A 2 -2.05 30.15 -0.99
CA ASP A 2 -3.09 29.85 -0.01
C ASP A 2 -3.79 28.49 -0.27
N ARG A 3 -2.99 27.44 -0.48
CA ARG A 3 -3.47 26.03 -0.51
C ARG A 3 -2.82 25.18 0.59
N MET A 4 -2.10 25.80 1.51
CA MET A 4 -1.50 25.13 2.64
C MET A 4 -2.56 25.10 3.74
N MET A 5 -3.01 23.91 4.14
CA MET A 5 -4.01 23.60 5.18
C MET A 5 -5.40 23.15 4.68
N SER A 6 -5.47 22.08 3.88
CA SER A 6 -6.62 21.18 3.96
C SER A 6 -6.12 19.72 4.02
N PRO A 7 -6.48 18.92 5.04
CA PRO A 7 -5.89 17.60 5.32
C PRO A 7 -6.09 16.52 4.24
N GLY A 8 -6.85 16.78 3.19
CA GLY A 8 -7.26 15.77 2.19
C GLY A 8 -6.63 15.90 0.80
N PHE A 9 -5.53 16.65 0.64
CA PHE A 9 -5.00 16.97 -0.70
C PHE A 9 -3.74 16.23 -1.15
N TYR A 10 -3.06 15.47 -0.28
CA TYR A 10 -1.75 14.87 -0.64
C TYR A 10 -1.73 13.34 -0.66
N PHE A 11 -2.80 12.69 -0.22
CA PHE A 11 -2.85 11.24 -0.17
C PHE A 11 -4.26 10.72 -0.41
N GLN A 12 -4.32 9.49 -0.89
CA GLN A 12 -5.53 8.70 -1.04
C GLN A 12 -5.38 7.42 -0.21
N GLU A 13 -6.48 6.98 0.39
CA GLU A 13 -6.53 5.74 1.17
C GLU A 13 -6.69 4.53 0.24
N THR A 14 -5.92 3.48 0.52
CA THR A 14 -5.98 2.18 -0.14
C THR A 14 -6.04 1.09 0.92
N PHE A 15 -6.31 -0.16 0.52
CA PHE A 15 -6.24 -1.28 1.46
C PHE A 15 -4.83 -1.54 2.02
N LEU A 16 -3.78 -0.96 1.41
CA LEU A 16 -2.39 -1.02 1.89
C LEU A 16 -2.03 0.12 2.85
N GLY A 17 -2.92 1.10 3.04
CA GLY A 17 -2.61 2.36 3.70
C GLY A 17 -2.67 3.52 2.71
N TYR A 18 -1.90 4.58 2.95
CA TYR A 18 -1.95 5.80 2.14
C TYR A 18 -0.95 5.76 1.00
N VAL A 19 -1.38 6.17 -0.20
CA VAL A 19 -0.50 6.48 -1.33
C VAL A 19 -0.66 7.95 -1.72
N PRO A 20 0.37 8.60 -2.29
CA PRO A 20 0.27 9.93 -2.86
C PRO A 20 -0.91 10.09 -3.83
N THR A 21 -1.51 11.28 -3.85
CA THR A 21 -2.30 11.73 -5.01
C THR A 21 -1.37 12.10 -6.17
N ASP A 22 -1.91 12.19 -7.38
CA ASP A 22 -1.13 12.46 -8.61
C ASP A 22 -0.28 13.74 -8.53
N ASP A 23 -0.72 14.73 -7.75
CA ASP A 23 -0.08 16.03 -7.58
C ASP A 23 0.75 16.15 -6.29
N ALA A 24 0.80 15.12 -5.45
CA ALA A 24 1.51 15.14 -4.18
C ALA A 24 3.02 14.92 -4.33
N LEU A 25 3.47 14.33 -5.45
CA LEU A 25 4.87 14.09 -5.72
C LEU A 25 5.51 15.29 -6.43
N ASN A 26 6.65 15.75 -5.91
CA ASN A 26 7.48 16.71 -6.63
C ASN A 26 8.29 15.98 -7.70
N LEU A 27 7.90 16.14 -8.96
CA LEU A 27 8.55 15.54 -10.13
C LEU A 27 9.47 16.53 -10.87
N THR A 28 9.80 17.67 -10.26
CA THR A 28 10.65 18.70 -10.88
C THR A 28 12.01 18.11 -11.24
N GLY A 29 12.43 18.28 -12.50
CA GLY A 29 13.71 17.78 -13.01
C GLY A 29 13.65 16.42 -13.69
N LEU A 30 12.49 15.74 -13.68
CA LEU A 30 12.25 14.58 -14.54
C LEU A 30 11.80 15.05 -15.93
N THR A 31 12.48 14.60 -16.97
CA THR A 31 12.27 15.07 -18.34
C THR A 31 11.25 14.26 -19.14
N GLU A 32 11.02 13.01 -18.72
CA GLU A 32 10.05 12.12 -19.35
C GLU A 32 8.68 12.23 -18.65
N PRO A 33 7.56 12.08 -19.38
CA PRO A 33 6.24 11.97 -18.77
C PRO A 33 6.18 10.79 -17.80
N ILE A 34 5.78 11.05 -16.55
CA ILE A 34 5.62 10.02 -15.52
C ILE A 34 4.14 9.69 -15.38
N ASN A 35 3.81 8.41 -15.50
CA ASN A 35 2.50 7.90 -15.18
C ASN A 35 2.41 7.61 -13.67
N VAL A 36 2.00 8.60 -12.89
CA VAL A 36 1.88 8.50 -11.43
C VAL A 36 0.75 7.54 -11.03
N GLU A 37 -0.35 7.50 -11.80
CA GLU A 37 -1.46 6.56 -11.58
C GLU A 37 -0.96 5.12 -11.61
N GLU A 38 -0.18 4.75 -12.63
CA GLU A 38 0.41 3.40 -12.72
C GLU A 38 1.40 3.14 -11.59
N LEU A 39 2.22 4.13 -11.23
CA LEU A 39 3.21 4.00 -10.15
C LEU A 39 2.56 3.79 -8.78
N MET A 40 1.41 4.41 -8.54
CA MET A 40 0.64 4.29 -7.30
C MET A 40 -0.44 3.20 -7.37
N ARG A 41 -0.56 2.46 -8.48
CA ARG A 41 -1.62 1.47 -8.67
C ARG A 41 -1.48 0.33 -7.67
N VAL A 42 -2.58 0.04 -6.97
CA VAL A 42 -2.67 -1.01 -5.97
C VAL A 42 -3.61 -2.12 -6.48
N ASP A 43 -3.02 -3.19 -7.02
CA ASP A 43 -3.77 -4.29 -7.63
C ASP A 43 -4.23 -5.34 -6.61
N LYS A 44 -5.55 -5.60 -6.56
CA LYS A 44 -6.16 -6.49 -5.57
C LYS A 44 -5.69 -7.94 -5.70
N GLU A 45 -5.60 -8.47 -6.92
CA GLU A 45 -5.26 -9.88 -7.15
C GLU A 45 -3.79 -10.16 -6.83
N PHE A 46 -2.91 -9.24 -7.22
CA PHE A 46 -1.50 -9.22 -6.87
C PHE A 46 -1.32 -9.26 -5.35
N TRP A 47 -1.97 -8.36 -4.62
CA TRP A 47 -1.81 -8.30 -3.16
C TRP A 47 -2.45 -9.47 -2.41
N LEU A 48 -3.50 -10.10 -2.96
CA LEU A 48 -4.01 -11.38 -2.46
C LEU A 48 -2.99 -12.50 -2.63
N LYS A 49 -2.21 -12.50 -3.72
CA LYS A 49 -1.10 -13.43 -3.92
C LYS A 49 0.05 -13.13 -2.96
N GLU A 50 0.46 -11.88 -2.83
CA GLU A 50 1.50 -11.47 -1.87
C GLU A 50 1.14 -11.88 -0.44
N CYS A 51 -0.12 -11.74 -0.02
CA CYS A 51 -0.54 -12.22 1.31
C CYS A 51 -0.32 -13.73 1.51
N ARG A 52 -0.46 -14.54 0.45
CA ARG A 52 -0.18 -15.98 0.51
C ARG A 52 1.32 -16.23 0.61
N ASP A 53 2.10 -15.52 -0.19
CA ASP A 53 3.56 -15.70 -0.24
C ASP A 53 4.22 -15.25 1.08
N ILE A 54 3.77 -14.13 1.66
CA ILE A 54 4.21 -13.68 2.99
C ILE A 54 3.81 -14.71 4.06
N LYS A 55 2.60 -15.27 3.99
CA LYS A 55 2.18 -16.33 4.92
C LYS A 55 3.09 -17.55 4.82
N THR A 56 3.41 -18.01 3.61
CA THR A 56 4.35 -19.11 3.39
C THR A 56 5.71 -18.81 4.00
N PHE A 57 6.26 -17.61 3.76
CA PHE A 57 7.52 -17.19 4.37
C PHE A 57 7.45 -17.18 5.91
N PHE A 58 6.38 -16.64 6.48
CA PHE A 58 6.15 -16.65 7.93
C PHE A 58 6.10 -18.07 8.50
N ASP A 59 5.41 -18.99 7.84
CA ASP A 59 5.28 -20.36 8.32
C ASP A 59 6.59 -21.15 8.18
N GLU A 60 7.29 -21.02 7.05
CA GLU A 60 8.46 -21.83 6.71
C GLU A 60 9.78 -21.29 7.26
N GLN A 61 9.97 -19.97 7.29
CA GLN A 61 11.26 -19.35 7.61
C GLN A 61 11.29 -18.75 9.02
N VAL A 62 10.15 -18.24 9.52
CA VAL A 62 10.07 -17.59 10.83
C VAL A 62 9.50 -18.53 11.90
N GLY A 63 8.43 -19.25 11.55
CA GLY A 63 7.76 -20.23 12.40
C GLY A 63 7.40 -19.67 13.78
N ARG A 64 7.85 -20.38 14.82
CA ARG A 64 7.51 -20.06 16.23
C ARG A 64 8.04 -18.72 16.72
N SER A 65 9.02 -18.13 16.03
CA SER A 65 9.60 -16.84 16.41
C SER A 65 8.77 -15.66 15.90
N LEU A 66 7.72 -15.89 15.11
CA LEU A 66 6.88 -14.83 14.56
C LEU A 66 6.08 -14.17 15.70
N PRO A 67 6.26 -12.87 15.96
CA PRO A 67 5.44 -12.18 16.95
C PRO A 67 3.98 -12.15 16.50
N GLN A 68 3.06 -12.49 17.41
CA GLN A 68 1.62 -12.48 17.13
C GLN A 68 1.12 -11.17 16.50
N PRO A 69 1.55 -9.97 16.94
CA PRO A 69 1.11 -8.73 16.31
C PRO A 69 1.45 -8.62 14.82
N ILE A 70 2.51 -9.26 14.36
CA ILE A 70 2.90 -9.27 12.93
C ILE A 70 1.98 -10.20 12.13
N ALA A 71 1.64 -11.38 12.68
CA ALA A 71 0.66 -12.29 12.08
C ALA A 71 -0.73 -11.63 11.98
N ASP A 72 -1.10 -10.85 12.99
CA ASP A 72 -2.36 -10.11 13.02
C ASP A 72 -2.39 -9.03 11.94
N GLN A 73 -1.29 -8.33 11.66
CA GLN A 73 -1.21 -7.36 10.57
C GLN A 73 -1.43 -8.00 9.19
N LEU A 74 -0.90 -9.20 8.95
CA LEU A 74 -1.13 -9.92 7.70
C LEU A 74 -2.61 -10.34 7.55
N THR A 75 -3.22 -10.77 8.66
CA THR A 75 -4.65 -11.10 8.70
C THR A 75 -5.50 -9.86 8.42
N ALA A 76 -5.22 -8.75 9.10
CA ALA A 76 -5.91 -7.48 8.92
C ALA A 76 -5.74 -6.92 7.49
N LEU A 77 -4.55 -7.06 6.90
CA LEU A 77 -4.31 -6.68 5.51
C LEU A 77 -5.21 -7.49 4.57
N LYS A 78 -5.24 -8.81 4.72
CA LYS A 78 -6.10 -9.68 3.92
C LYS A 78 -7.56 -9.28 4.03
N GLU A 79 -8.05 -8.95 5.23
CA GLU A 79 -9.42 -8.46 5.42
C GLU A 79 -9.69 -7.13 4.70
N ARG A 80 -8.77 -6.16 4.78
CA ARG A 80 -8.89 -4.88 4.06
C ARG A 80 -8.98 -5.10 2.54
N ILE A 81 -8.16 -6.00 2.00
CA ILE A 81 -8.19 -6.34 0.57
C ILE A 81 -9.54 -6.94 0.15
N HIS A 82 -10.14 -7.81 0.97
CA HIS A 82 -11.45 -8.39 0.65
C HIS A 82 -12.59 -7.35 0.70
N LYS A 83 -12.47 -6.33 1.57
CA LYS A 83 -13.45 -5.25 1.70
C LYS A 83 -13.29 -4.14 0.65
N ALA A 84 -12.14 -4.05 -0.01
CA ALA A 84 -11.95 -3.11 -1.12
C ALA A 84 -12.81 -3.54 -2.32
N ASN A 85 -13.74 -2.68 -2.72
CA ASN A 85 -14.60 -2.85 -3.89
C ASN A 85 -13.80 -2.64 -5.18
#